data_AF-A0A1D1VVU4-F1
#
_entry.id   AF-A0A1D1VVU4-F1
#
_cell.length_a   1.000
_cell.length_b   1.000
_cell.length_c   1.000
_cell.angle_alpha   90.00
_cell.angle_beta   90.00
_cell.angle_gamma   90.00
#
_symmetry.space_group_name_H-M   'P 1'
#
loop_
_entity.id
_entity.type
_entity.pdbx_description
1 polymer ?
#
loop_
_entity_poly.entity_id
_entity_poly.type
_entity_poly.pdbx_seq_one_letter_code
_entity_poly.pdbx_strand_id
1 'polypeptide(L)'
;MEHRKAITMLSEIKDMKKQGKLMKPVIEKIFEILANSADYNSSKDFASLSLKERGELSIVLENLLFLSDFVLRLPDTTRGILKKIAGSLSRIQTLLSSYGKTSVLESTDLLALNLMAQELNLVERQEDYVNIYTEKYRIQVRWA
;
A
#
# COMPACT_ATOMS: atom_id res chain seq x y z
N MET A 1 10.63 -10.46 3.92
CA MET A 1 12.05 -10.11 3.64
C MET A 1 12.29 -9.78 2.16
N GLU A 2 11.72 -10.56 1.23
CA GLU A 2 11.90 -10.36 -0.22
C GLU A 2 11.25 -9.09 -0.79
N HIS A 3 10.03 -8.73 -0.35
CA HIS A 3 9.34 -7.51 -0.81
C HIS A 3 10.13 -6.22 -0.52
N ARG A 4 10.74 -6.12 0.67
CA ARG A 4 11.58 -4.96 1.03
C ARG A 4 12.83 -4.86 0.17
N LYS A 5 13.50 -5.99 -0.13
CA LYS A 5 14.66 -5.99 -1.04
C LYS A 5 14.28 -5.51 -2.44
N ALA A 6 13.14 -5.99 -2.96
CA ALA A 6 12.65 -5.56 -4.26
C ALA A 6 12.38 -4.05 -4.31
N ILE A 7 11.77 -3.49 -3.27
CA ILE A 7 11.51 -2.05 -3.19
C ILE A 7 12.79 -1.24 -3.04
N THR A 8 13.76 -1.73 -2.26
CA THR A 8 15.10 -1.11 -2.18
C THR A 8 15.76 -1.05 -3.56
N MET A 9 15.80 -2.16 -4.29
CA MET A 9 16.36 -2.18 -5.66
C MET A 9 15.63 -1.22 -6.60
N LEU A 10 14.29 -1.16 -6.53
CA LEU A 10 13.51 -0.24 -7.33
C LEU A 10 13.80 1.23 -6.98
N SER A 11 14.06 1.53 -5.71
CA SER A 11 14.38 2.89 -5.25
C SER A 11 15.71 3.43 -5.76
N GLU A 12 16.64 2.55 -6.16
CA GLU A 12 17.92 2.91 -6.77
C GLU A 12 17.76 3.36 -8.23
N ILE A 13 16.64 3.04 -8.87
CA ILE A 13 16.33 3.45 -10.24
C ILE A 13 15.91 4.92 -10.27
N LYS A 14 16.86 5.80 -10.60
CA LYS A 14 16.63 7.26 -10.67
C LYS A 14 15.68 7.68 -11.80
N ASP A 15 15.60 6.88 -12.87
CA ASP A 15 14.70 7.14 -13.99
C ASP A 15 13.27 6.69 -13.64
N MET A 16 12.40 7.64 -13.32
CA MET A 16 11.00 7.38 -12.97
C MET A 16 10.22 6.64 -14.05
N LYS A 17 10.54 6.81 -15.34
CA LYS A 17 9.87 6.07 -16.41
C LYS A 17 10.25 4.60 -16.37
N LYS A 18 11.54 4.29 -16.17
CA LYS A 18 12.03 2.92 -16.01
C LYS A 18 11.50 2.28 -14.74
N GLN A 19 11.53 3.01 -13.63
CA GLN A 19 10.99 2.56 -12.35
C GLN A 19 9.49 2.24 -12.48
N GLY A 20 8.70 3.14 -13.08
CA GLY A 20 7.28 2.93 -13.33
C GLY A 20 6.99 1.75 -14.25
N LYS A 21 7.83 1.48 -15.27
CA LYS A 21 7.67 0.32 -16.16
C LYS A 21 7.81 -1.02 -15.41
N LEU A 22 8.66 -1.08 -14.39
CA LEU A 22 8.86 -2.27 -13.56
C LEU A 22 7.79 -2.41 -12.48
N MET A 23 7.38 -1.29 -11.88
CA MET A 23 6.37 -1.28 -10.82
C MET A 23 4.96 -1.53 -11.32
N LYS A 24 4.61 -1.04 -12.52
CA LYS A 24 3.24 -1.08 -13.03
C LYS A 24 2.66 -2.51 -13.06
N PRO A 25 3.32 -3.54 -13.63
CA PRO A 25 2.79 -4.90 -13.62
C PRO A 25 2.57 -5.46 -12.22
N VAL A 26 3.44 -5.11 -11.26
CA VAL A 26 3.31 -5.57 -9.87
C VAL A 26 2.09 -4.95 -9.21
N ILE A 27 1.91 -3.63 -9.34
CA ILE A 27 0.76 -2.92 -8.77
C ILE A 27 -0.54 -3.39 -9.45
N GLU A 28 -0.55 -3.57 -10.77
CA GLU A 28 -1.72 -4.12 -11.48
C GLU A 28 -2.05 -5.53 -10.98
N LYS A 29 -1.04 -6.37 -10.74
CA LYS A 29 -1.26 -7.72 -10.20
C LYS A 29 -1.80 -7.70 -8.77
N ILE A 30 -1.33 -6.79 -7.93
CA ILE A 30 -1.89 -6.56 -6.59
C ILE A 30 -3.40 -6.25 -6.69
N PHE A 31 -3.79 -5.33 -7.57
CA PHE A 31 -5.21 -4.99 -7.76
C PHE A 31 -6.05 -6.13 -8.34
N GLU A 32 -5.47 -6.97 -9.19
CA GLU A 32 -6.11 -8.18 -9.70
C GLU A 32 -6.35 -9.19 -8.56
N ILE A 33 -5.34 -9.46 -7.74
CA ILE A 33 -5.45 -10.39 -6.59
C ILE A 33 -6.51 -9.88 -5.61
N LEU A 34 -6.45 -8.60 -5.25
CA LEU A 34 -7.42 -7.96 -4.36
C LEU A 34 -8.84 -7.91 -4.97
N ALA A 35 -9.02 -8.20 -6.26
CA ALA A 35 -10.35 -8.18 -6.92
C ALA A 35 -11.00 -9.56 -6.82
N ASN A 36 -10.16 -10.58 -6.84
CA ASN A 36 -10.53 -11.97 -6.85
C ASN A 36 -10.57 -12.56 -5.43
N SER A 37 -10.03 -11.86 -4.43
CA SER A 37 -10.20 -12.23 -3.03
C SER A 37 -11.67 -12.05 -2.63
N ALA A 38 -12.28 -13.11 -2.08
CA ALA A 38 -13.64 -13.08 -1.57
C ALA A 38 -13.79 -11.98 -0.49
N ASP A 39 -14.97 -11.36 -0.43
CA ASP A 39 -15.28 -10.37 0.61
C ASP A 39 -15.26 -11.07 1.98
N TYR A 40 -14.16 -10.86 2.71
CA TYR A 40 -14.08 -11.25 4.09
C TYR A 40 -15.00 -10.36 4.91
N ASN A 41 -15.89 -10.97 5.69
CA ASN A 41 -16.63 -10.22 6.68
C ASN A 41 -15.71 -9.94 7.88
N SER A 42 -15.23 -8.69 7.96
CA SER A 42 -14.33 -8.22 9.01
C SER A 42 -14.89 -8.25 10.42
N SER A 43 -16.18 -8.58 10.58
CA SER A 43 -16.82 -8.79 11.87
C SER A 43 -16.51 -10.15 12.51
N LYS A 44 -15.94 -11.11 11.77
CA LYS A 44 -15.56 -12.41 12.33
C LYS A 44 -14.21 -12.31 13.04
N ASP A 45 -14.06 -13.04 14.16
CA ASP A 45 -12.77 -13.21 14.81
C ASP A 45 -11.88 -14.14 13.97
N PHE A 46 -10.59 -13.85 13.86
CA PHE A 46 -9.64 -14.65 13.08
C PHE A 46 -9.64 -16.12 13.51
N ALA A 47 -9.75 -16.37 14.82
CA ALA A 47 -9.82 -17.71 15.38
C ALA A 47 -11.07 -18.50 14.92
N SER A 48 -12.15 -17.81 14.55
CA SER A 48 -13.39 -18.43 14.07
C SER A 48 -13.39 -18.78 12.58
N LEU A 49 -12.36 -18.37 11.85
CA LEU A 49 -12.27 -18.56 10.40
C LEU A 49 -11.85 -19.97 10.04
N SER A 50 -12.45 -20.50 8.97
CA SER A 50 -11.98 -21.70 8.29
C SER A 50 -10.58 -21.48 7.70
N LEU A 51 -9.85 -22.58 7.46
CA LEU A 51 -8.51 -22.49 6.86
C LEU A 51 -8.52 -21.74 5.51
N LYS A 52 -9.59 -21.91 4.73
CA LYS A 52 -9.79 -21.21 3.47
C LYS A 52 -9.96 -19.70 3.67
N GLU A 53 -10.86 -19.28 4.55
CA GLU A 53 -11.09 -17.85 4.87
C GLU A 53 -9.81 -17.20 5.42
N ARG A 54 -9.05 -17.91 6.27
CA ARG A 54 -7.75 -17.41 6.75
C ARG A 54 -6.75 -17.22 5.61
N GLY A 55 -6.69 -18.17 4.68
CA GLY A 55 -5.83 -18.07 3.50
C GLY A 55 -6.18 -16.86 2.64
N GLU A 56 -7.47 -16.64 2.40
CA GLU A 56 -7.98 -15.49 1.64
C GLU A 56 -7.66 -14.17 2.35
N LEU A 57 -7.89 -14.08 3.66
CA LEU A 57 -7.54 -12.89 4.45
C LEU A 57 -6.04 -12.60 4.43
N SER A 58 -5.19 -13.62 4.60
CA SER A 58 -3.74 -13.45 4.54
C SER A 58 -3.28 -12.89 3.19
N ILE A 59 -3.86 -13.38 2.08
CA ILE A 59 -3.58 -12.87 0.73
C ILE A 59 -3.94 -11.38 0.63
N VAL A 60 -5.12 -10.98 1.13
CA VAL A 60 -5.54 -9.57 1.12
C VAL A 60 -4.59 -8.70 1.95
N LEU A 61 -4.30 -9.10 3.19
CA LEU A 61 -3.46 -8.33 4.10
C LEU A 61 -2.03 -8.18 3.56
N GLU A 62 -1.44 -9.27 3.06
CA GLU A 62 -0.09 -9.25 2.50
C GLU A 62 0.00 -8.30 1.28
N ASN A 63 -0.98 -8.37 0.37
CA ASN A 63 -1.00 -7.51 -0.81
C ASN A 63 -1.27 -6.04 -0.46
N LEU A 64 -2.11 -5.77 0.55
CA LEU A 64 -2.39 -4.42 1.02
C LEU A 64 -1.17 -3.81 1.72
N LEU A 65 -0.47 -4.58 2.56
CA LEU A 65 0.77 -4.15 3.20
C LEU A 65 1.89 -3.96 2.17
N PHE A 66 1.98 -4.82 1.17
CA PHE A 66 2.97 -4.65 0.10
C PHE A 66 2.69 -3.40 -0.74
N LEU A 67 1.42 -3.10 -1.03
CA LEU A 67 1.03 -1.84 -1.65
C LEU A 67 1.43 -0.63 -0.78
N SER A 68 1.29 -0.73 0.55
CA SER A 68 1.70 0.33 1.48
C SER A 68 3.19 0.66 1.37
N ASP A 69 4.05 -0.35 1.21
CA ASP A 69 5.48 -0.11 1.02
C ASP A 69 5.76 0.65 -0.29
N PHE A 70 5.04 0.35 -1.38
CA PHE A 70 5.16 1.11 -2.64
C PHE A 70 4.71 2.56 -2.50
N VAL A 71 3.59 2.79 -1.83
CA VAL A 71 3.06 4.14 -1.61
C VAL A 71 4.02 4.95 -0.74
N LEU A 72 4.57 4.35 0.32
CA LEU A 72 5.40 5.08 1.27
C LEU A 72 6.83 5.30 0.77
N ARG A 73 7.43 4.30 0.11
CA ARG A 73 8.86 4.36 -0.30
C ARG A 73 9.06 4.89 -1.72
N LEU A 74 8.05 4.79 -2.58
CA LEU A 74 8.09 5.22 -3.98
C LEU A 74 6.85 6.07 -4.34
N PRO A 75 6.52 7.11 -3.53
CA PRO A 75 5.22 7.79 -3.55
C PRO A 75 4.87 8.40 -4.91
N ASP A 76 5.83 9.07 -5.57
CA ASP A 76 5.56 9.80 -6.81
C ASP A 76 5.25 8.85 -7.97
N THR A 77 6.06 7.79 -8.12
CA THR A 77 5.85 6.76 -9.14
C THR A 77 4.58 5.96 -8.88
N THR A 78 4.35 5.54 -7.63
CA THR A 78 3.14 4.82 -7.24
C THR A 78 1.89 5.64 -7.50
N ARG A 79 1.86 6.92 -7.11
CA ARG A 79 0.73 7.83 -7.39
C ARG A 79 0.49 8.00 -8.88
N GLY A 80 1.56 8.07 -9.69
CA GLY A 80 1.47 8.12 -11.16
C GLY A 80 0.84 6.86 -11.78
N ILE A 81 1.05 5.68 -11.18
CA ILE A 81 0.43 4.42 -11.60
C ILE A 81 -1.02 4.35 -11.14
N LEU A 82 -1.30 4.65 -9.87
CA LEU A 82 -2.65 4.58 -9.30
C LEU A 82 -3.64 5.50 -10.04
N LYS A 83 -3.21 6.69 -10.46
CA LYS A 83 -4.03 7.61 -11.28
C LYS A 83 -4.53 7.01 -12.60
N LYS A 84 -3.85 5.97 -13.12
CA LYS A 84 -4.22 5.29 -14.37
C LYS A 84 -5.13 4.08 -14.14
N ILE A 85 -5.25 3.62 -12.89
CA ILE A 85 -6.11 2.52 -12.50
C ILE A 85 -7.43 3.12 -12.01
N ALA A 86 -8.50 2.92 -12.80
CA ALA A 86 -9.81 3.46 -12.49
C ALA A 86 -10.31 2.97 -11.11
N GLY A 87 -10.82 3.90 -10.30
CA GLY A 87 -11.36 3.59 -8.97
C GLY A 87 -10.32 3.14 -7.93
N SER A 88 -9.02 3.20 -8.23
CA SER A 88 -7.96 2.69 -7.34
C SER A 88 -8.04 3.26 -5.92
N LEU A 89 -8.24 4.57 -5.77
CA LEU A 89 -8.33 5.23 -4.46
C LEU A 89 -9.56 4.78 -3.66
N SER A 90 -10.74 4.77 -4.29
CA SER A 90 -11.98 4.29 -3.66
C SER A 90 -11.82 2.83 -3.20
N ARG A 91 -11.17 2.01 -4.01
CA ARG A 91 -10.93 0.62 -3.69
C ARG A 91 -9.95 0.43 -2.54
N ILE A 92 -8.86 1.18 -2.51
CA ILE A 92 -7.93 1.18 -1.36
C ILE A 92 -8.67 1.63 -0.10
N GLN A 93 -9.50 2.67 -0.18
CA GLN A 93 -10.29 3.15 0.95
C GLN A 93 -11.25 2.10 1.49
N THR A 94 -11.95 1.37 0.61
CA THR A 94 -12.81 0.24 1.00
C THR A 94 -11.98 -0.84 1.68
N LEU A 95 -10.84 -1.24 1.11
CA LEU A 95 -9.98 -2.26 1.69
C LEU A 95 -9.45 -1.83 3.07
N LEU A 96 -9.03 -0.58 3.25
CA LEU A 96 -8.59 -0.08 4.54
C LEU A 96 -9.72 -0.09 5.58
N SER A 97 -10.94 0.27 5.16
CA SER A 97 -12.10 0.30 6.05
C SER A 97 -12.53 -1.11 6.47
N SER A 98 -12.45 -2.08 5.55
CA SER A 98 -12.81 -3.47 5.80
C SER A 98 -11.74 -4.20 6.60
N TYR A 99 -10.45 -4.05 6.26
CA TYR A 99 -9.38 -4.91 6.76
C TYR A 99 -8.44 -4.24 7.75
N GLY A 100 -8.37 -2.90 7.78
CA GLY A 100 -7.45 -2.12 8.62
C GLY A 100 -7.75 -2.12 10.11
N LYS A 101 -8.65 -2.98 10.58
CA LYS A 101 -9.02 -3.16 12.00
C LYS A 101 -9.02 -4.62 12.44
N THR A 102 -8.52 -5.52 11.59
CA THR A 102 -8.46 -6.94 11.90
C THR A 102 -7.47 -7.20 13.04
N SER A 103 -7.81 -8.14 13.93
CA SER A 103 -6.98 -8.53 15.09
C SER A 103 -5.65 -9.19 14.71
N VAL A 104 -5.46 -9.49 13.42
CA VAL A 104 -4.27 -10.12 12.86
C VAL A 104 -3.14 -9.11 12.64
N LEU A 105 -3.47 -7.84 12.43
CA LEU A 105 -2.48 -6.80 12.12
C LEU A 105 -1.77 -6.35 13.39
N GLU A 106 -0.45 -6.29 13.34
CA GLU A 106 0.34 -5.73 14.42
C GLU A 106 0.31 -4.19 14.38
N SER A 107 0.75 -3.57 15.49
CA SER A 107 0.81 -2.10 15.59
C SER A 107 1.59 -1.44 14.44
N THR A 108 2.67 -2.09 13.97
CA THR A 108 3.49 -1.62 12.85
C THR A 108 2.76 -1.69 11.52
N ASP A 109 1.93 -2.72 11.33
CA ASP A 109 1.14 -2.89 10.11
C ASP A 109 0.04 -1.84 10.04
N LEU A 110 -0.68 -1.64 11.17
CA LEU A 110 -1.69 -0.61 11.31
C LEU A 110 -1.10 0.79 11.06
N LEU A 111 0.10 1.06 11.59
CA LEU A 111 0.81 2.30 11.32
C LEU A 111 1.13 2.46 9.82
N ALA A 112 1.66 1.43 9.16
CA ALA A 112 1.98 1.49 7.73
C ALA A 112 0.73 1.76 6.88
N LEU A 113 -0.39 1.11 7.18
CA LEU A 113 -1.68 1.34 6.51
C LEU A 113 -2.20 2.75 6.74
N ASN A 114 -2.07 3.28 7.96
CA ASN A 114 -2.46 4.65 8.28
C ASN A 114 -1.60 5.68 7.52
N LEU A 115 -0.27 5.50 7.49
CA LEU A 115 0.63 6.38 6.74
C LEU A 115 0.35 6.31 5.24
N MET A 116 0.03 5.13 4.69
CA MET A 116 -0.39 4.98 3.29
C MET A 116 -1.68 5.78 3.04
N ALA A 117 -2.66 5.69 3.93
CA ALA A 117 -3.92 6.43 3.80
C ALA A 117 -3.69 7.95 3.81
N GLN A 118 -2.79 8.43 4.68
CA GLN A 118 -2.38 9.84 4.72
C GLN A 118 -1.66 10.26 3.43
N GLU A 119 -0.71 9.46 2.92
CA GLU A 119 0.01 9.74 1.67
C GLU A 119 -0.96 9.84 0.47
N LEU A 120 -1.98 8.99 0.44
CA LEU A 120 -2.98 8.97 -0.61
C LEU A 120 -4.10 10.00 -0.43
N ASN A 121 -4.10 10.78 0.66
CA ASN A 121 -5.16 11.72 1.03
C ASN A 121 -6.54 11.05 1.20
N LEU A 122 -6.56 9.83 1.73
CA LEU A 122 -7.80 9.10 2.05
C LEU A 122 -8.30 9.43 3.46
N VAL A 123 -7.41 9.90 4.32
CA VAL A 123 -7.68 10.38 5.68
C VAL A 123 -6.98 11.70 5.91
N GLU A 124 -7.36 12.40 6.97
CA GLU A 124 -6.68 13.62 7.39
C GLU A 124 -5.21 13.36 7.70
N ARG A 125 -4.34 14.23 7.18
CA ARG A 125 -2.89 14.15 7.43
C ARG A 125 -2.59 14.76 8.78
N GLN A 126 -1.78 14.08 9.57
CA GLN A 126 -1.25 14.65 10.80
C GLN A 126 -0.35 15.85 10.47
N GLU A 127 -0.35 16.87 11.33
CA GLU A 127 0.38 18.13 11.08
C GLU A 127 1.88 17.92 10.86
N ASP A 128 2.45 16.91 11.51
CA ASP A 128 3.86 16.52 11.45
C ASP A 128 4.15 15.43 10.39
N TYR A 129 3.15 15.00 9.63
CA TYR A 129 3.34 13.98 8.60
C TYR A 129 4.20 14.51 7.44
N VAL A 130 5.39 13.94 7.31
CA VAL A 130 6.31 14.20 6.20
C VAL A 130 6.81 12.89 5.61
N ASN A 131 6.59 12.70 4.31
CA ASN A 131 7.18 11.59 3.58
C ASN A 131 8.51 11.98 2.92
N ILE A 132 9.60 11.53 3.53
CA ILE A 132 10.98 11.81 3.11
C ILE A 132 11.33 11.25 1.71
N TYR A 133 10.53 10.30 1.20
CA TYR A 133 10.76 9.69 -0.10
C TYR A 133 10.14 10.47 -1.26
N THR A 134 9.34 11.50 -0.97
CA THR A 134 8.75 12.36 -2.02
C THR A 134 9.80 13.26 -2.66
N GLU A 135 9.66 13.51 -3.96
CA GLU A 135 10.52 14.45 -4.67
C GLU A 135 10.41 15.86 -4.07
N LYS A 136 9.22 16.25 -3.60
CA LYS A 136 9.01 17.52 -2.89
C LYS A 136 9.97 17.69 -1.71
N TYR A 137 10.07 16.68 -0.85
CA TYR A 137 10.97 16.72 0.30
C TYR A 137 12.44 16.74 -0.13
N ARG A 138 12.81 15.92 -1.12
CA ARG A 138 14.19 15.86 -1.64
C ARG A 138 14.66 17.18 -2.24
N ILE A 139 13.77 17.90 -2.91
CA ILE A 139 14.07 19.24 -3.43
C ILE A 139 14.22 20.22 -2.27
N GLN A 140 13.28 20.25 -1.31
CA GLN A 140 13.33 21.18 -0.17
C GLN A 140 14.62 21.07 0.64
N VAL A 141 15.11 19.86 0.92
CA VAL A 141 16.37 19.64 1.65
C VAL A 141 17.62 20.00 0.84
N ARG A 142 17.57 19.96 -0.50
CA ARG A 142 18.71 20.35 -1.35
C ARG A 142 18.95 21.86 -1.40
N TRP A 143 17.96 22.66 -1.00
CA TRP A 143 18.01 24.12 -1.04
C TRP A 143 17.83 24.76 0.35
N ALA A 144 17.91 23.96 1.42
CA ALA A 144 17.92 24.37 2.82
C ALA A 144 19.32 24.21 3.40
#